data_AF-F3FY46-F1
#
_entry.id   AF-F3FY46-F1
#
_cell.length_a   1.000
_cell.length_b   1.000
_cell.length_c   1.000
_cell.angle_alpha   90.00
_cell.angle_beta   90.00
_cell.angle_gamma   90.00
#
_symmetry.space_group_name_H-M   'P 1'
#
loop_
_entity.id
_entity.type
_entity.pdbx_description
1 polymer ?
#
loop_
_entity_poly.entity_id
_entity_poly.type
_entity_poly.pdbx_seq_one_letter_code
_entity_poly.pdbx_strand_id
1 'polypeptide(L)' 'WEFFLPLLAGAELVMARPGGHQDPDYLAQIMSDAGITLLHFVPSMLDVFLEHRSTR' A
#
# COMPACT_ATOMS: atom_id res chain seq x y z
N TRP A 1 6.79 12.01 -2.73
CA TRP A 1 7.48 11.37 -3.87
C TRP A 1 6.53 10.46 -4.65
N GLU A 2 5.58 9.82 -3.98
CA GLU A 2 4.58 8.89 -4.56
C GLU A 2 3.82 9.41 -5.79
N PHE A 3 3.50 10.72 -5.87
CA PHE A 3 2.79 11.26 -7.04
C PHE A 3 3.64 11.34 -8.32
N PHE A 4 4.92 11.67 -8.20
CA PHE A 4 5.75 12.02 -9.37
C PHE A 4 6.81 10.98 -9.69
N LEU A 5 7.33 10.27 -8.68
CA LEU A 5 8.32 9.21 -8.89
C LEU A 5 7.86 8.14 -9.89
N PRO A 6 6.66 7.53 -9.78
CA PRO A 6 6.24 6.51 -10.73
C PRO A 6 6.09 7.09 -12.14
N LEU A 7 5.51 8.29 -12.28
CA LEU A 7 5.32 8.94 -13.58
C LEU A 7 6.64 9.26 -14.28
N LEU A 8 7.64 9.73 -13.52
CA LEU A 8 8.98 10.00 -14.04
C LEU A 8 9.75 8.73 -14.42
N ALA A 9 9.46 7.60 -13.75
CA ALA A 9 10.09 6.31 -13.98
C ALA A 9 9.37 5.44 -15.03
N GLY A 10 8.24 5.91 -15.58
CA GLY A 10 7.40 5.13 -16.51
C GLY A 10 6.58 4.02 -15.84
N ALA A 11 6.36 4.11 -14.54
CA ALA A 11 5.52 3.21 -13.76
C ALA A 11 4.08 3.73 -13.62
N GLU A 12 3.18 2.86 -13.18
CA GLU A 12 1.79 3.18 -12.89
C GLU A 12 1.61 3.72 -11.47
N LEU A 13 0.74 4.72 -11.30
CA LEU A 13 0.30 5.21 -9.99
C LEU A 13 -1.13 4.75 -9.72
N VAL A 14 -1.29 3.94 -8.68
CA VAL A 14 -2.59 3.44 -8.21
C VAL A 14 -3.05 4.29 -7.02
N MET A 15 -4.22 4.93 -7.13
CA MET A 15 -4.78 5.75 -6.07
C MET A 15 -5.62 4.91 -5.11
N ALA A 16 -5.19 4.85 -3.84
CA ALA A 16 -5.96 4.20 -2.80
C ALA A 16 -7.27 4.96 -2.50
N ARG A 17 -8.29 4.23 -2.03
CA ARG A 17 -9.56 4.84 -1.61
C ARG A 17 -9.34 5.79 -0.42
N PRO A 18 -10.15 6.85 -0.25
CA PRO A 18 -10.06 7.72 0.92
C PRO A 18 -10.12 6.92 2.23
N GLY A 19 -9.15 7.16 3.12
CA GLY A 19 -9.03 6.44 4.40
C GLY A 19 -8.56 4.99 4.31
N GLY A 20 -8.40 4.42 3.11
CA GLY A 20 -8.01 3.01 2.93
C GLY A 20 -6.63 2.65 3.49
N HIS A 21 -5.74 3.63 3.64
CA HIS A 21 -4.40 3.45 4.19
C HIS A 21 -4.35 2.99 5.65
N GLN A 22 -5.48 3.01 6.36
CA GLN A 22 -5.59 2.56 7.76
C GLN A 22 -6.16 1.12 7.88
N ASP A 23 -6.56 0.52 6.76
CA ASP A 23 -7.26 -0.76 6.70
C ASP A 23 -6.31 -1.84 6.12
N PRO A 24 -5.73 -2.72 6.96
CA PRO A 24 -4.72 -3.68 6.51
C PRO A 24 -5.30 -4.76 5.58
N ASP A 25 -6.57 -5.14 5.73
CA ASP A 25 -7.26 -6.06 4.81
C ASP A 25 -7.38 -5.43 3.42
N TYR A 26 -7.82 -4.18 3.36
CA TYR A 26 -7.91 -3.44 2.10
C TYR A 26 -6.54 -3.26 1.44
N LEU A 27 -5.50 -2.95 2.22
CA LEU A 27 -4.14 -2.83 1.71
C LEU A 27 -3.64 -4.15 1.12
N ALA A 28 -3.85 -5.28 1.80
CA ALA A 28 -3.47 -6.59 1.28
C ALA A 28 -4.21 -6.91 -0.03
N GLN A 29 -5.50 -6.59 -0.10
CA GLN A 29 -6.33 -6.80 -1.30
C GLN A 29 -5.84 -5.96 -2.48
N ILE A 30 -5.69 -4.65 -2.31
CA ILE A 30 -5.27 -3.76 -3.40
C ILE A 30 -3.83 -4.05 -3.86
N MET A 31 -2.95 -4.47 -2.94
CA MET A 31 -1.59 -4.90 -3.28
C MET A 31 -1.59 -6.11 -4.23
N SER A 32 -2.47 -7.09 -3.97
CA SER A 32 -2.63 -8.26 -4.82
C SER A 32 -3.30 -7.91 -6.15
N ASP A 33 -4.41 -7.18 -6.12
CA ASP A 33 -5.22 -6.89 -7.31
C ASP A 33 -4.50 -5.99 -8.30
N ALA A 34 -3.79 -4.98 -7.80
CA ALA A 34 -3.10 -4.00 -8.63
C ALA A 34 -1.61 -4.33 -8.86
N GLY A 35 -1.09 -5.42 -8.28
CA GLY A 35 0.31 -5.83 -8.43
C GLY A 35 1.30 -4.78 -7.90
N ILE A 36 1.05 -4.23 -6.72
CA ILE A 36 1.86 -3.14 -6.15
C ILE A 36 3.30 -3.61 -5.89
N THR A 37 4.27 -2.90 -6.48
CA THR A 37 5.71 -3.19 -6.34
C THR A 37 6.46 -2.17 -5.48
N LEU A 38 5.86 -1.01 -5.21
CA LEU A 38 6.44 0.06 -4.40
C LEU A 38 5.36 0.65 -3.48
N LEU A 39 5.67 0.75 -2.20
CA LEU A 39 4.79 1.31 -1.18
C LEU A 39 5.60 1.89 -0.02
N HIS A 40 4.95 2.69 0.82
CA HIS A 40 5.57 3.33 1.98
C HIS A 40 4.71 3.14 3.21
N PHE A 41 5.31 2.62 4.27
CA PHE A 41 4.71 2.56 5.59
C PHE A 41 5.42 3.51 6.54
N VAL A 42 4.64 4.20 7.36
CA VAL A 42 5.17 4.68 8.65
C VAL A 42 5.35 3.46 9.58
N PRO A 43 6.33 3.47 10.51
CA PRO A 43 6.62 2.30 11.34
C PRO A 43 5.39 1.73 12.07
N SER A 44 4.56 2.60 12.66
CA SER A 44 3.36 2.16 13.38
C SER A 44 2.32 1.45 12.49
N MET A 45 2.18 1.85 11.23
CA MET A 45 1.27 1.18 10.30
C MET A 45 1.87 -0.13 9.77
N LEU A 46 3.20 -0.21 9.65
CA LEU A 46 3.87 -1.46 9.31
C LEU A 46 3.63 -2.51 10.39
N ASP A 47 3.74 -2.14 11.67
CA ASP A 47 3.47 -3.06 12.79
C ASP A 47 2.05 -3.62 12.73
N VAL A 48 1.04 -2.74 12.58
CA VAL A 48 -0.37 -3.12 12.42
C VAL A 48 -0.56 -4.07 11.22
N PHE A 49 0.10 -3.78 10.10
CA PHE A 49 0.00 -4.60 8.90
C PHE A 49 0.63 -5.99 9.07
N LEU A 50 1.76 -6.09 9.79
CA LEU A 50 2.44 -7.36 10.05
C LEU A 50 1.65 -8.23 11.04
N GLU A 51 1.09 -7.62 12.10
CA GLU A 51 0.21 -8.32 13.04
C GLU A 51 -1.03 -8.90 12.35
N HIS A 52 -1.64 -8.13 11.44
CA HIS A 52 -2.74 -8.60 10.61
C HIS A 52 -2.38 -9.88 9.83
N ARG A 53 -1.19 -9.93 9.21
CA ARG A 53 -0.77 -11.12 8.44
C ARG A 53 -0.44 -12.33 9.31
N SER A 54 -0.05 -12.12 10.57
CA SER A 54 0.22 -13.23 11.51
C SER A 54 -1.05 -13.91 12.04
N THR A 55 -2.20 -13.24 11.92
CA THR A 55 -3.50 -13.72 12.42
C THR A 55 -4.29 -14.51 11.35
N ARG A 56 -3.75 -14.68 10.14
CA ARG A 56 -4.31 -15.52 9.07
C ARG A 56 -3.40 -16.69 8.69
#